data_AF-A0A9D8ACG2-F1
#
_entry.id   AF-A0A9D8ACG2-F1
#
_cell.length_a   1.000
_cell.length_b   1.000
_cell.length_c   1.000
_cell.angle_alpha   90.00
_cell.angle_beta   90.00
_cell.angle_gamma   90.00
#
_symmetry.space_group_name_H-M   'P 1'
#
loop_
_entity.id
_entity.type
_entity.pdbx_description
1 polymer ?
#
loop_
_entity_poly.entity_id
_entity_poly.type
_entity_poly.pdbx_seq_one_letter_code
_entity_poly.pdbx_strand_id
1 'polypeptide(L)'
;MMGQKGEIVPLTKHIGFTLDAEENQYYEVFPNISNFESAQYFEMTNKRIEARISFIDYTQIKVSRKSFTPTEFISLKNRLMQMPEITEEIRESFRKNLTYLRTEEILENIQTGQYVSVKHQNGKWVRGTLLSYKNEKLLLQTPFAVKQIPITKMERINYREKIIQRPQWKMQFYGLAALLGFGLMESWNRQTQPAWGQQWHNRFVGAIFGLIAGAEVYDTSMILLSKKTQFGLTPSELDKINRSN
;
A
#
# COMPACT_ATOMS: atom_id res chain seq x y z
N MET A 1 -30.00 -1.70 12.47
CA MET A 1 -29.55 -1.67 13.89
C MET A 1 -30.11 -2.92 14.57
N MET A 2 -29.31 -3.99 14.70
CA MET A 2 -29.71 -5.18 15.46
C MET A 2 -29.24 -4.99 16.91
N GLY A 3 -30.19 -5.00 17.84
CA GLY A 3 -29.95 -4.78 19.27
C GLY A 3 -28.90 -5.72 19.83
N GLN A 4 -27.97 -5.16 20.61
CA GLN A 4 -26.97 -5.90 21.38
C GLN A 4 -27.70 -6.81 22.38
N LYS A 5 -27.77 -8.11 22.08
CA LYS A 5 -28.16 -9.12 23.07
C LYS A 5 -26.87 -9.65 23.69
N GLY A 6 -26.56 -9.21 24.91
CA GLY A 6 -25.45 -9.67 25.74
C GLY A 6 -24.66 -8.52 26.38
N GLU A 7 -24.26 -8.69 27.64
CA GLU A 7 -23.45 -7.72 28.41
C GLU A 7 -21.96 -7.90 28.06
N ILE A 8 -21.21 -6.80 27.93
CA ILE A 8 -19.79 -6.87 27.58
C ILE A 8 -18.98 -7.31 28.80
N VAL A 9 -18.12 -8.32 28.62
CA VAL A 9 -17.29 -8.89 29.68
C VAL A 9 -15.82 -8.52 29.48
N PRO A 10 -15.13 -7.95 30.49
CA PRO A 10 -13.71 -7.65 30.39
C PRO A 10 -12.84 -8.93 30.48
N LEU A 11 -11.72 -8.93 29.75
CA LEU A 11 -10.75 -10.04 29.74
C LEU A 11 -9.85 -10.02 30.96
N THR A 12 -9.02 -8.99 31.08
CA THR A 12 -8.08 -8.82 32.19
C THR A 12 -8.00 -7.33 32.51
N LYS A 13 -7.36 -6.98 33.63
CA LYS A 13 -7.18 -5.59 34.01
C LYS A 13 -6.35 -4.79 32.99
N HIS A 14 -5.38 -5.42 32.35
CA HIS A 14 -4.46 -4.77 31.39
C HIS A 14 -5.00 -4.74 29.95
N ILE A 15 -5.83 -5.70 29.52
CA ILE A 15 -6.49 -5.68 28.19
C ILE A 15 -7.79 -4.86 28.23
N GLY A 16 -8.54 -4.94 29.32
CA GLY A 16 -9.85 -4.30 29.43
C GLY A 16 -10.95 -5.04 28.66
N PHE A 17 -11.71 -4.31 27.85
CA PHE A 17 -12.96 -4.78 27.22
C PHE A 17 -12.83 -5.20 25.75
N THR A 18 -11.79 -4.73 25.07
CA THR A 18 -11.53 -5.00 23.66
C THR A 18 -10.11 -5.50 23.54
N LEU A 19 -9.93 -6.67 22.96
CA LEU A 19 -8.61 -7.18 22.58
C LEU A 19 -8.24 -6.55 21.22
N ASP A 20 -7.17 -5.77 21.17
CA ASP A 20 -6.67 -5.16 19.93
C ASP A 20 -5.74 -6.13 19.14
N ALA A 21 -5.29 -5.69 17.96
CA ALA A 21 -4.50 -6.52 17.07
C ALA A 21 -3.06 -6.77 17.57
N GLU A 22 -2.44 -5.75 18.18
CA GLU A 22 -1.14 -5.83 18.83
C GLU A 22 -1.16 -6.84 19.99
N GLU A 23 -2.19 -6.75 20.84
CA GLU A 23 -2.44 -7.65 21.96
C GLU A 23 -2.76 -9.06 21.48
N ASN A 24 -3.57 -9.23 20.43
CA ASN A 24 -3.84 -10.55 19.87
C ASN A 24 -2.56 -11.20 19.32
N GLN A 25 -1.69 -10.41 18.70
CA GLN A 25 -0.40 -10.88 18.19
C GLN A 25 0.55 -11.27 19.34
N TYR A 26 0.54 -10.52 20.44
CA TYR A 26 1.40 -10.77 21.60
C TYR A 26 0.93 -11.94 22.48
N TYR A 27 -0.38 -11.98 22.77
CA TYR A 27 -1.00 -12.97 23.66
C TYR A 27 -1.47 -14.24 22.94
N GLU A 28 -1.41 -14.24 21.61
CA GLU A 28 -1.81 -15.34 20.72
C GLU A 28 -3.21 -15.87 21.06
N VAL A 29 -4.20 -14.99 21.21
CA VAL A 29 -5.56 -15.37 21.61
C VAL A 29 -6.30 -16.04 20.43
N PHE A 30 -6.13 -15.48 19.23
CA PHE A 30 -6.72 -15.99 17.99
C PHE A 30 -5.67 -16.14 16.88
N PRO A 31 -4.69 -17.06 17.03
CA PRO A 31 -3.59 -17.21 16.07
C PRO A 31 -4.05 -17.67 14.68
N ASN A 32 -5.23 -18.30 14.59
CA ASN A 32 -5.77 -18.85 13.35
C ASN A 32 -6.63 -17.84 12.57
N ILE A 33 -6.80 -16.61 13.08
CA ILE A 33 -7.60 -15.58 12.42
C ILE A 33 -6.64 -14.59 11.76
N SER A 34 -6.50 -14.71 10.44
CA SER A 34 -5.70 -13.77 9.66
C SER A 34 -6.35 -12.38 9.61
N ASN A 35 -5.53 -11.34 9.56
CA ASN A 35 -5.97 -9.93 9.53
C ASN A 35 -6.91 -9.55 10.68
N PHE A 36 -6.64 -10.06 11.88
CA PHE A 36 -7.40 -9.75 13.09
C PHE A 36 -7.41 -8.23 13.37
N GLU A 37 -8.58 -7.64 13.61
CA GLU A 37 -8.67 -6.22 13.96
C GLU A 37 -8.90 -6.06 15.46
N SER A 38 -9.95 -6.68 15.98
CA SER A 38 -10.31 -6.60 17.39
C SER A 38 -11.23 -7.74 17.80
N ALA A 39 -11.34 -7.97 19.10
CA ALA A 39 -12.36 -8.87 19.64
C ALA A 39 -13.00 -8.32 20.92
N GLN A 40 -14.31 -8.55 21.04
CA GLN A 40 -15.10 -8.23 22.23
C GLN A 40 -15.88 -9.45 22.70
N TYR A 41 -16.05 -9.56 24.00
CA TYR A 41 -16.66 -10.74 24.63
C TYR A 41 -17.99 -10.34 25.25
N PHE A 42 -19.02 -11.16 25.01
CA PHE A 42 -20.38 -10.91 25.44
C PHE A 42 -20.90 -12.08 26.26
N GLU A 43 -21.44 -11.81 27.44
CA GLU A 43 -22.19 -12.81 28.19
C GLU A 43 -23.59 -12.97 27.59
N MET A 44 -23.90 -14.19 27.18
CA MET A 44 -25.16 -14.54 26.56
C MET A 44 -26.12 -15.12 27.60
N THR A 45 -27.42 -14.99 27.37
CA THR A 45 -28.49 -15.42 28.30
C THR A 45 -28.43 -16.90 28.70
N ASN A 46 -27.75 -17.73 27.92
CA ASN A 46 -27.56 -19.17 28.16
C ASN A 46 -26.29 -19.50 28.96
N LYS A 47 -25.70 -18.54 29.68
CA LYS A 47 -24.42 -18.69 30.43
C LYS A 47 -23.24 -19.12 29.54
N ARG A 48 -23.28 -18.75 28.26
CA ARG A 48 -22.15 -18.90 27.33
C ARG A 48 -21.57 -17.53 27.06
N ILE A 49 -20.28 -17.52 26.73
CA ILE A 49 -19.58 -16.29 26.41
C ILE A 49 -19.32 -16.30 24.91
N GLU A 50 -19.77 -15.28 24.20
CA GLU A 50 -19.56 -15.12 22.77
C GLU A 50 -18.47 -14.09 22.54
N ALA A 51 -17.35 -14.52 21.94
CA ALA A 51 -16.38 -13.59 21.36
C ALA A 51 -16.86 -13.19 19.97
N ARG A 52 -17.08 -11.90 19.75
CA ARG A 52 -17.25 -11.29 18.43
C ARG A 52 -15.91 -10.77 17.99
N ILE A 53 -15.42 -11.33 16.90
CA ILE A 53 -14.07 -11.11 16.39
C ILE A 53 -14.19 -10.38 15.07
N SER A 54 -13.70 -9.14 15.04
CA SER A 54 -13.58 -8.34 13.83
C SER A 54 -12.25 -8.64 13.14
N PHE A 55 -12.29 -8.81 11.83
CA PHE A 55 -11.11 -9.03 11.01
C PHE A 55 -11.28 -8.35 9.65
N ILE A 56 -10.18 -7.94 9.03
CA ILE A 56 -10.18 -7.21 7.78
C ILE A 56 -10.02 -8.16 6.60
N ASP A 57 -10.98 -8.12 5.70
CA ASP A 57 -10.90 -8.75 4.39
C ASP A 57 -10.79 -7.66 3.31
N TYR A 58 -9.58 -7.45 2.80
CA TYR A 58 -9.18 -6.31 1.96
C TYR A 58 -9.36 -4.95 2.65
N THR A 59 -10.50 -4.30 2.47
CA THR A 59 -10.89 -3.02 3.10
C THR A 59 -12.08 -3.21 4.04
N GLN A 60 -12.73 -4.36 4.02
CA GLN A 60 -14.01 -4.56 4.68
C GLN A 60 -13.83 -5.27 6.02
N ILE A 61 -14.45 -4.72 7.06
CA ILE A 61 -14.52 -5.35 8.37
C ILE A 61 -15.57 -6.46 8.32
N LYS A 62 -15.16 -7.69 8.60
CA LYS A 62 -16.02 -8.86 8.76
C LYS A 62 -16.01 -9.29 10.22
N VAL A 63 -17.13 -9.88 10.66
CA VAL A 63 -17.30 -10.34 12.04
C VAL A 63 -17.49 -11.85 12.07
N SER A 64 -16.62 -12.53 12.80
CA SER A 64 -16.76 -13.94 13.18
C SER A 64 -17.24 -14.03 14.63
N ARG A 65 -17.88 -15.15 14.98
CA ARG A 65 -18.35 -15.42 16.34
C ARG A 65 -17.78 -16.74 16.83
N LYS A 66 -17.25 -16.73 18.04
CA LYS A 66 -16.77 -17.95 18.72
C LYS A 66 -17.40 -18.04 20.10
N SER A 67 -18.06 -19.16 20.38
CA SER A 67 -18.63 -19.42 21.70
C SER A 67 -17.60 -20.08 22.61
N PHE A 68 -17.62 -19.67 23.88
CA PHE A 68 -16.84 -20.20 24.98
C PHE A 68 -17.78 -20.69 26.07
N THR A 69 -17.43 -21.81 26.68
CA THR A 69 -17.97 -22.20 27.98
C THR A 69 -17.37 -21.32 29.09
N PRO A 70 -18.04 -21.19 30.25
CA PRO A 70 -17.49 -20.44 31.38
C PRO A 70 -16.10 -20.93 31.80
N THR A 71 -15.89 -22.25 31.80
CA THR A 71 -14.59 -22.85 32.16
C THR A 71 -13.50 -22.47 31.17
N GLU A 72 -13.76 -22.58 29.86
CA GLU A 72 -12.79 -22.18 28.83
C GLU A 72 -12.43 -20.69 28.93
N PHE A 73 -13.42 -19.84 29.20
CA PHE A 73 -13.18 -18.40 29.36
C PHE A 73 -12.36 -18.09 30.61
N ILE A 74 -12.64 -18.74 31.75
CA ILE A 74 -11.84 -18.58 32.97
C ILE A 74 -10.40 -19.04 32.75
N SER A 75 -10.21 -20.19 32.08
CA SER A 75 -8.88 -20.68 31.71
C SER A 75 -8.13 -19.68 30.82
N LEU A 76 -8.81 -19.06 29.85
CA LEU A 76 -8.24 -18.00 29.02
C LEU A 76 -7.82 -16.79 29.87
N LYS A 77 -8.69 -16.28 30.75
CA LYS A 77 -8.36 -15.16 31.65
C LYS A 77 -7.14 -15.47 32.51
N ASN A 78 -7.10 -16.66 33.11
CA ASN A 78 -6.00 -17.07 33.98
C ASN A 78 -4.66 -17.12 33.24
N ARG A 79 -4.66 -17.64 32.01
CA ARG A 79 -3.46 -17.62 31.15
C ARG A 79 -2.99 -16.20 30.88
N LEU A 80 -3.91 -15.31 30.49
CA LEU A 80 -3.58 -13.92 30.15
C LEU A 80 -3.09 -13.12 31.36
N MET A 81 -3.63 -13.38 32.55
CA MET A 81 -3.16 -12.74 33.79
C MET A 81 -1.72 -13.12 34.18
N GLN A 82 -1.21 -14.26 33.70
CA GLN A 82 0.17 -14.69 33.95
C GLN A 82 1.16 -14.09 32.94
N MET A 83 0.67 -13.54 31.82
CA MET A 83 1.51 -12.91 30.82
C MET A 83 1.77 -11.44 31.19
N PRO A 84 2.97 -10.91 30.89
CA PRO A 84 3.27 -9.51 31.17
C PRO A 84 2.39 -8.59 30.32
N GLU A 85 2.16 -7.38 30.82
CA GLU A 85 1.49 -6.32 30.07
C GLU A 85 2.33 -5.94 28.84
N ILE A 86 1.67 -5.70 27.71
CA ILE A 86 2.33 -5.31 26.47
C ILE A 86 2.92 -3.89 26.62
N THR A 87 4.22 -3.73 26.32
CA THR A 87 4.88 -2.43 26.36
C THR A 87 4.72 -1.69 25.03
N GLU A 88 4.92 -0.37 25.03
CA GLU A 88 4.87 0.41 23.78
C GLU A 88 5.95 -0.03 22.79
N GLU A 89 7.15 -0.41 23.26
CA GLU A 89 8.21 -0.95 22.41
C GLU A 89 7.77 -2.24 21.68
N ILE A 90 7.06 -3.12 22.39
CA ILE A 90 6.50 -4.35 21.81
C ILE A 90 5.38 -4.01 20.82
N ARG A 91 4.48 -3.07 21.16
CA ARG A 91 3.44 -2.58 20.23
C ARG A 91 4.05 -2.04 18.95
N GLU A 92 5.09 -1.22 19.05
CA GLU A 92 5.81 -0.68 17.91
C GLU A 92 6.45 -1.78 17.05
N SER A 93 6.98 -2.84 17.67
CA SER A 93 7.56 -3.98 16.96
C SER A 93 6.55 -4.69 16.02
N PHE A 94 5.26 -4.68 16.36
CA PHE A 94 4.20 -5.30 15.57
C PHE A 94 3.64 -4.43 14.45
N ARG A 95 3.92 -3.11 14.43
CA ARG A 95 3.36 -2.18 13.42
C ARG A 95 3.56 -2.65 11.97
N LYS A 96 4.70 -3.28 11.66
CA LYS A 96 4.98 -3.82 10.31
C LYS A 96 4.11 -5.01 9.93
N ASN A 97 3.70 -5.81 10.90
CA ASN A 97 2.86 -6.99 10.66
C ASN A 97 1.38 -6.61 10.61
N LEU A 98 1.00 -5.47 11.19
CA LEU A 98 -0.36 -4.95 11.24
C LEU A 98 -0.70 -3.97 10.09
N THR A 99 0.13 -3.96 9.03
CA THR A 99 -0.06 -3.00 7.92
C THR A 99 -1.37 -3.23 7.16
N TYR A 100 -1.99 -4.41 7.26
CA TYR A 100 -3.32 -4.68 6.71
C TYR A 100 -4.42 -3.78 7.29
N LEU A 101 -4.27 -3.30 8.54
CA LEU A 101 -5.18 -2.34 9.18
C LEU A 101 -5.23 -0.99 8.44
N ARG A 102 -4.19 -0.67 7.68
CA ARG A 102 -4.01 0.61 6.97
C ARG A 102 -4.07 0.45 5.46
N THR A 103 -4.62 -0.65 4.96
CA THR A 103 -4.66 -0.96 3.52
C THR A 103 -5.28 0.17 2.71
N GLU A 104 -6.42 0.70 3.13
CA GLU A 104 -7.11 1.79 2.45
C GLU A 104 -6.27 3.07 2.42
N GLU A 105 -5.79 3.50 3.60
CA GLU A 105 -4.93 4.66 3.77
C GLU A 105 -3.66 4.57 2.89
N ILE A 106 -3.04 3.39 2.83
CA ILE A 106 -1.84 3.18 2.01
C ILE A 106 -2.15 3.36 0.54
N LEU A 107 -3.24 2.75 0.04
CA LEU A 107 -3.62 2.81 -1.37
C LEU A 107 -4.06 4.21 -1.79
N GLU A 108 -4.74 4.96 -0.91
CA GLU A 108 -5.13 6.35 -1.14
C GLU A 108 -3.93 7.29 -1.20
N ASN A 109 -2.89 7.03 -0.39
CA ASN A 109 -1.69 7.87 -0.31
C ASN A 109 -0.63 7.53 -1.36
N ILE A 110 -0.85 6.55 -2.23
CA ILE A 110 0.08 6.28 -3.34
C ILE A 110 0.01 7.46 -4.33
N GLN A 111 1.14 8.14 -4.52
CA GLN A 111 1.24 9.25 -5.46
C GLN A 111 0.77 8.83 -6.87
N THR A 112 -0.21 9.55 -7.42
CA THR A 112 -0.72 9.34 -8.78
C THR A 112 0.30 9.74 -9.84
N GLY A 113 0.18 9.20 -11.05
CA GLY A 113 1.11 9.45 -12.16
C GLY A 113 2.36 8.56 -12.15
N GLN A 114 2.58 7.77 -11.10
CA GLN A 114 3.70 6.83 -11.04
C GLN A 114 3.36 5.48 -11.70
N TYR A 115 4.39 4.80 -12.22
CA TYR A 115 4.25 3.45 -12.74
C TYR A 115 4.18 2.42 -11.61
N VAL A 116 3.07 1.68 -11.53
CA VAL A 116 2.81 0.63 -10.53
C VAL A 116 2.62 -0.72 -11.19
N SER A 117 2.80 -1.78 -10.40
CA SER A 117 2.50 -3.15 -10.82
C SER A 117 1.64 -3.84 -9.78
N VAL A 118 0.55 -4.43 -10.22
CA VAL A 118 -0.46 -5.06 -9.38
C VAL A 118 -0.54 -6.53 -9.74
N LYS A 119 -0.39 -7.39 -8.74
CA LYS A 119 -0.64 -8.82 -8.86
C LYS A 119 -2.13 -9.06 -8.62
N HIS A 120 -2.80 -9.65 -9.60
CA HIS A 120 -4.19 -10.06 -9.47
C HIS A 120 -4.26 -11.44 -8.81
N GLN A 121 -5.37 -11.75 -8.14
CA GLN A 121 -5.69 -13.07 -7.55
C GLN A 121 -5.56 -14.28 -8.48
N ASN A 122 -5.58 -14.07 -9.79
CA ASN A 122 -5.39 -15.14 -10.77
C ASN A 122 -3.90 -15.34 -11.12
N GLY A 123 -2.99 -14.74 -10.33
CA GLY A 123 -1.54 -14.74 -10.53
C GLY A 123 -1.04 -13.78 -11.62
N LYS A 124 -1.91 -13.14 -12.42
CA LYS A 124 -1.48 -12.26 -13.51
C LYS A 124 -1.06 -10.89 -12.99
N TRP A 125 0.01 -10.35 -13.58
CA TRP A 125 0.46 -8.98 -13.31
C TRP A 125 -0.19 -7.99 -14.27
N VAL A 126 -0.77 -6.93 -13.72
CA VAL A 126 -1.19 -5.74 -14.46
C VAL A 126 -0.23 -4.62 -14.14
N ARG A 127 0.33 -3.98 -15.18
CA ARG A 127 1.31 -2.90 -15.03
C ARG A 127 0.83 -1.68 -15.80
N GLY A 128 1.04 -0.50 -15.23
CA GLY A 128 0.58 0.74 -15.81
C GLY A 128 0.80 1.93 -14.88
N THR A 129 0.45 3.11 -15.37
CA THR A 129 0.51 4.35 -14.59
C THR A 129 -0.72 4.46 -13.70
N LEU A 130 -0.52 4.67 -12.40
CA LEU A 130 -1.62 4.85 -11.45
C LEU A 130 -2.32 6.19 -11.72
N LEU A 131 -3.60 6.15 -12.04
CA LEU A 131 -4.41 7.36 -12.21
C LEU A 131 -5.04 7.78 -10.88
N SER A 132 -5.66 6.84 -10.16
CA SER A 132 -6.24 7.06 -8.84
C SER A 132 -6.68 5.75 -8.18
N TYR A 133 -6.90 5.78 -6.88
CA TYR A 133 -7.68 4.80 -6.13
C TYR A 133 -8.99 5.45 -5.66
N LYS A 134 -10.14 4.93 -6.10
CA LYS A 134 -11.47 5.45 -5.73
C LYS A 134 -12.49 4.32 -5.72
N ASN A 135 -13.47 4.37 -4.82
CA ASN A 135 -14.56 3.38 -4.73
C ASN A 135 -14.03 1.94 -4.69
N GLU A 136 -13.01 1.68 -3.86
CA GLU A 136 -12.34 0.38 -3.72
C GLU A 136 -11.76 -0.18 -5.04
N LYS A 137 -11.48 0.69 -6.01
CA LYS A 137 -10.94 0.33 -7.33
C LYS A 137 -9.71 1.15 -7.66
N LEU A 138 -8.69 0.44 -8.12
CA LEU A 138 -7.47 1.02 -8.64
C LEU A 138 -7.61 1.25 -10.15
N LEU A 139 -7.37 2.48 -10.59
CA LEU A 139 -7.41 2.88 -12.00
C LEU A 139 -5.98 2.96 -12.54
N LEU A 140 -5.63 2.09 -13.50
CA LEU A 140 -4.32 2.08 -14.14
C LEU A 140 -4.44 2.38 -15.63
N GLN A 141 -3.68 3.36 -16.11
CA GLN A 141 -3.43 3.55 -17.53
C GLN A 141 -2.43 2.50 -18.01
N THR A 142 -2.87 1.60 -18.87
CA THR A 142 -2.01 0.67 -19.61
C THR A 142 -1.77 1.20 -21.04
N PRO A 143 -0.86 0.62 -21.85
CA PRO A 143 -0.61 1.10 -23.21
C PRO A 143 -1.84 1.15 -24.12
N PHE A 144 -2.82 0.27 -23.89
CA PHE A 144 -3.98 0.11 -24.78
C PHE A 144 -5.30 0.60 -24.17
N ALA A 145 -5.40 0.69 -22.84
CA ALA A 145 -6.65 1.04 -22.16
C ALA A 145 -6.42 1.45 -20.70
N VAL A 146 -7.41 2.13 -20.12
CA VAL A 146 -7.55 2.27 -18.68
C VAL A 146 -8.14 0.98 -18.10
N LYS A 147 -7.41 0.31 -17.21
CA LYS A 147 -7.89 -0.87 -16.49
C LYS A 147 -8.35 -0.47 -15.09
N GLN A 148 -9.52 -0.97 -14.70
CA GLN A 148 -10.04 -0.83 -13.35
C GLN A 148 -9.89 -2.17 -12.62
N ILE A 149 -9.22 -2.15 -11.48
CA ILE A 149 -8.96 -3.37 -10.69
C ILE A 149 -9.60 -3.17 -9.31
N PRO A 150 -10.68 -3.90 -8.99
CA PRO A 150 -11.22 -3.93 -7.63
C PRO A 150 -10.18 -4.44 -6.63
N ILE A 151 -10.14 -3.85 -5.44
CA ILE A 151 -9.20 -4.26 -4.39
C ILE A 151 -9.34 -5.74 -4.03
N THR A 152 -10.57 -6.25 -4.03
CA THR A 152 -10.90 -7.66 -3.78
C THR A 152 -10.32 -8.62 -4.79
N LYS A 153 -9.75 -8.13 -5.90
CA LYS A 153 -9.05 -8.93 -6.92
C LYS A 153 -7.54 -8.75 -6.88
N MET A 154 -7.01 -7.95 -5.96
CA MET A 154 -5.59 -7.63 -5.82
C MET A 154 -4.96 -8.49 -4.74
N GLU A 155 -3.82 -9.09 -5.04
CA GLU A 155 -3.01 -9.80 -4.05
C GLU A 155 -1.89 -8.94 -3.50
N ARG A 156 -1.31 -8.12 -4.38
CA ARG A 156 -0.11 -7.35 -4.10
C ARG A 156 -0.03 -6.15 -5.03
N ILE A 157 0.52 -5.06 -4.52
CA ILE A 157 0.91 -3.89 -5.31
C ILE A 157 2.39 -3.57 -5.07
N ASN A 158 3.10 -3.23 -6.14
CA ASN A 158 4.42 -2.60 -6.05
C ASN A 158 4.31 -1.17 -6.54
N TYR A 159 4.78 -0.25 -5.70
CA TYR A 159 4.77 1.19 -5.94
C TYR A 159 6.04 1.79 -5.32
N ARG A 160 6.13 3.12 -5.28
CA ARG A 160 7.22 3.85 -4.64
C ARG A 160 6.61 4.85 -3.67
N GLU A 161 6.99 4.75 -2.40
CA GLU A 161 6.53 5.68 -1.36
C GLU A 161 7.11 7.09 -1.55
N LYS A 162 8.39 7.15 -1.96
CA LYS A 162 9.09 8.40 -2.20
C LYS A 162 9.83 8.34 -3.52
N ILE A 163 9.60 9.33 -4.36
CA ILE A 163 10.41 9.56 -5.56
C ILE A 163 11.63 10.38 -5.13
N ILE A 164 12.82 9.83 -5.33
CA ILE A 164 14.09 10.51 -5.09
C ILE A 164 14.12 11.76 -5.97
N GLN A 165 14.43 12.91 -5.37
CA GLN A 165 14.66 14.13 -6.11
C GLN A 165 16.14 14.50 -6.02
N ARG A 166 16.74 14.80 -7.18
CA ARG A 166 18.12 15.32 -7.26
C ARG A 166 18.10 16.63 -8.05
N PRO A 167 17.82 17.77 -7.40
CA PRO A 167 17.64 19.04 -8.10
C PRO A 167 18.87 19.46 -8.91
N GLN A 168 20.08 19.14 -8.42
CA GLN A 168 21.34 19.43 -9.10
C GLN A 168 21.44 18.76 -10.48
N TRP A 169 20.84 17.58 -10.64
CA TRP A 169 20.85 16.85 -11.92
C TRP A 169 19.86 17.44 -12.92
N LYS A 170 18.82 18.14 -12.44
CA LYS A 170 17.78 18.72 -13.30
C LYS A 170 18.39 19.64 -14.36
N MET A 171 19.28 20.54 -13.95
CA MET A 171 19.95 21.47 -14.87
C MET A 171 20.85 20.72 -15.88
N GLN A 172 21.50 19.64 -15.46
CA GLN A 172 22.36 18.83 -16.34
C GLN A 172 21.53 18.12 -17.43
N PHE A 173 20.42 17.48 -17.06
CA PHE A 173 19.51 16.84 -18.01
C PHE A 173 18.93 17.85 -19.01
N TYR A 174 18.53 19.02 -18.53
CA TYR A 174 17.94 20.07 -19.38
C TYR A 174 18.99 20.61 -20.36
N GLY A 175 20.18 20.97 -19.85
CA GLY A 175 21.26 21.50 -20.67
C GLY A 175 21.75 20.50 -21.72
N LEU A 176 21.95 19.24 -21.33
CA LEU A 176 22.37 18.20 -22.25
C LEU A 176 21.32 17.93 -23.33
N ALA A 177 20.05 17.83 -22.95
CA ALA A 177 18.97 17.58 -23.91
C ALA A 177 18.77 18.76 -24.88
N ALA A 178 18.91 20.00 -24.42
CA ALA A 178 18.89 21.20 -25.27
C ALA A 178 20.05 21.19 -26.29
N LEU A 179 21.26 20.85 -25.85
CA LEU A 179 22.43 20.73 -26.74
C LEU A 179 22.25 19.62 -27.78
N LEU A 180 21.68 18.47 -27.38
CA LEU A 180 21.34 17.40 -28.31
C LEU A 180 20.28 17.83 -29.32
N GLY A 181 19.21 18.50 -28.87
CA GLY A 181 18.16 19.03 -29.76
C GLY A 181 18.69 20.06 -30.76
N PHE A 182 19.59 20.95 -30.31
CA PHE A 182 20.31 21.88 -31.18
C PHE A 182 21.17 21.13 -32.21
N GLY A 183 21.95 20.14 -31.77
CA GLY A 183 22.84 19.34 -32.62
C GLY A 183 22.09 18.52 -33.67
N LEU A 184 20.94 17.93 -33.31
CA LEU A 184 20.06 17.23 -34.25
C LEU A 184 19.54 18.17 -35.34
N MET A 185 19.11 19.38 -34.98
CA MET A 185 18.64 20.36 -35.96
C MET A 185 19.77 20.97 -36.79
N GLU A 186 20.98 21.08 -36.23
CA GLU A 186 22.17 21.43 -37.01
C GLU A 186 22.49 20.37 -38.07
N SER A 187 22.40 19.09 -37.72
CA SER A 187 22.55 17.99 -38.69
C SER A 187 21.47 18.05 -39.78
N TRP A 188 20.21 18.29 -39.39
CA TRP A 188 19.10 18.47 -40.32
C TRP A 188 19.30 19.66 -41.28
N ASN A 189 19.78 20.79 -40.76
CA ASN A 189 20.08 21.98 -41.56
C ASN A 189 21.19 21.72 -42.58
N ARG A 190 22.22 20.93 -42.23
CA ARG A 190 23.28 20.55 -43.17
C ARG A 190 22.74 19.70 -44.33
N GLN A 191 21.75 18.86 -44.06
CA GLN A 191 21.12 18.02 -45.08
C GLN A 191 20.16 18.80 -45.98
N THR A 192 19.39 19.73 -45.43
CA THR A 192 18.33 20.47 -46.15
C THR A 192 18.76 21.81 -46.72
N GLN A 193 19.92 22.32 -46.28
CA GLN A 193 20.51 23.61 -46.70
C GLN A 193 19.54 24.80 -46.74
N PRO A 194 18.75 25.06 -45.67
CA PRO A 194 17.80 26.17 -45.68
C PRO A 194 18.52 27.52 -45.53
N ALA A 195 17.81 28.62 -45.78
CA ALA A 195 18.34 29.98 -45.61
C ALA A 195 18.77 30.26 -44.16
N TRP A 196 19.73 31.18 -43.97
CA TRP A 196 20.38 31.44 -42.67
C TRP A 196 19.41 31.70 -41.51
N GLY A 197 18.37 32.52 -41.73
CA GLY A 197 17.36 32.78 -40.69
C GLY A 197 16.59 31.52 -40.28
N GLN A 198 16.26 30.67 -41.25
CA GLN A 198 15.57 29.40 -41.02
C GLN A 198 16.49 28.37 -40.32
N GLN A 199 17.80 28.38 -40.61
CA GLN A 199 18.77 27.53 -39.92
C GLN A 199 18.76 27.82 -38.41
N TRP A 200 18.81 29.10 -38.03
CA TRP A 200 18.74 29.50 -36.63
C TRP A 200 17.39 29.20 -36.00
N HIS A 201 16.29 29.44 -36.71
CA HIS A 201 14.96 29.05 -36.25
C HIS A 201 14.91 27.55 -35.91
N ASN A 202 15.33 26.67 -36.82
CA ASN A 202 15.34 25.22 -36.61
C ASN A 202 16.20 24.83 -35.41
N ARG A 203 17.39 25.42 -35.25
CA ARG A 203 18.28 25.18 -34.11
C ARG A 203 17.61 25.53 -32.77
N PHE A 204 16.97 26.70 -32.67
CA PHE A 204 16.28 27.13 -31.46
C PHE A 204 15.05 26.27 -31.16
N VAL A 205 14.28 25.91 -32.20
CA VAL A 205 13.16 24.97 -32.06
C VAL A 205 13.66 23.63 -31.53
N GLY A 206 14.77 23.10 -32.06
CA GLY A 206 15.42 21.89 -31.58
C GLY A 206 15.84 21.99 -30.12
N ALA A 207 16.48 23.10 -29.72
CA ALA A 207 16.87 23.34 -28.34
C ALA A 207 15.66 23.40 -27.38
N ILE A 208 14.56 24.06 -27.79
CA ILE A 208 13.32 24.13 -27.00
C ILE A 208 12.69 22.74 -26.83
N PHE A 209 12.56 21.96 -27.91
CA PHE A 209 12.08 20.58 -27.81
C PHE A 209 13.01 19.72 -26.96
N GLY A 210 14.33 19.94 -27.06
CA GLY A 210 15.32 19.33 -26.20
C GLY A 210 15.10 19.63 -24.71
N LEU A 211 14.82 20.88 -24.35
CA LEU A 211 14.50 21.26 -22.97
C LEU A 211 13.24 20.56 -22.45
N ILE A 212 12.18 20.51 -23.26
CA ILE A 212 10.92 19.84 -22.90
C ILE A 212 11.15 18.34 -22.69
N ALA A 213 11.85 17.68 -23.62
CA ALA A 213 12.19 16.27 -23.50
C ALA A 213 13.13 16.00 -22.31
N GLY A 214 14.09 16.89 -22.05
CA GLY A 214 15.01 16.80 -20.92
C GLY A 214 14.30 16.82 -19.56
N ALA A 215 13.21 17.57 -19.45
CA ALA A 215 12.35 17.56 -18.26
C ALA A 215 11.73 16.18 -18.00
N GLU A 216 11.12 15.60 -19.04
CA GLU A 216 10.48 14.29 -18.95
C GLU A 216 11.49 13.17 -18.65
N VAL A 217 12.68 13.23 -19.28
CA VAL A 217 13.74 12.24 -19.06
C VAL A 217 14.29 12.34 -17.63
N TYR A 218 14.43 13.54 -17.08
CA TYR A 218 14.82 13.74 -15.68
C TYR A 218 13.80 13.10 -14.73
N ASP A 219 12.51 13.44 -14.88
CA ASP A 219 11.45 12.93 -14.02
C ASP A 219 11.34 11.40 -14.11
N THR A 220 11.42 10.86 -15.33
CA THR A 220 11.44 9.40 -15.56
C THR A 220 12.66 8.73 -14.89
N SER A 221 13.84 9.34 -15.00
CA SER A 221 15.06 8.81 -14.38
C SER A 221 14.96 8.79 -12.85
N MET A 222 14.40 9.85 -12.26
CA MET A 222 14.15 9.92 -10.82
C MET A 222 13.19 8.83 -10.37
N ILE A 223 12.11 8.59 -11.12
CA ILE A 223 11.16 7.49 -10.86
C ILE A 223 11.87 6.14 -10.94
N LEU A 224 12.68 5.88 -11.98
CA LEU A 224 13.34 4.59 -12.18
C LEU A 224 14.35 4.26 -11.08
N LEU A 225 15.15 5.25 -10.66
CA LEU A 225 16.17 5.10 -9.61
C LEU A 225 15.57 5.00 -8.19
N SER A 226 14.32 5.39 -8.01
CA SER A 226 13.64 5.33 -6.73
C SER A 226 13.32 3.89 -6.30
N LYS A 227 13.55 3.59 -5.02
CA LYS A 227 13.33 2.26 -4.44
C LYS A 227 11.87 1.84 -4.56
N LYS A 228 11.64 0.61 -5.01
CA LYS A 228 10.30 0.00 -5.06
C LYS A 228 9.91 -0.54 -3.69
N THR A 229 8.72 -0.16 -3.24
CA THR A 229 8.02 -0.73 -2.09
C THR A 229 7.08 -1.83 -2.56
N GLN A 230 6.95 -2.89 -1.77
CA GLN A 230 6.05 -4.01 -2.01
C GLN A 230 5.01 -4.04 -0.89
N PHE A 231 3.73 -4.10 -1.25
CA PHE A 231 2.65 -4.16 -0.29
C PHE A 231 1.71 -5.32 -0.64
N GLY A 232 1.59 -6.28 0.28
CA GLY A 232 0.69 -7.42 0.16
C GLY A 232 -0.68 -7.09 0.72
N LEU A 233 -1.74 -7.36 -0.04
CA LEU A 233 -3.13 -7.14 0.39
C LEU A 233 -3.74 -8.39 1.03
N THR A 234 -3.09 -9.54 0.87
CA THR A 234 -3.51 -10.80 1.49
C THR A 234 -2.47 -11.25 2.52
N PRO A 235 -2.89 -11.95 3.60
CA PRO A 235 -1.98 -12.47 4.61
C PRO A 235 -0.84 -13.29 4.01
N SER A 236 -1.19 -14.16 3.05
CA SER A 236 -0.23 -15.05 2.38
C SER A 236 0.86 -14.31 1.60
N GLU A 237 0.55 -13.15 1.02
CA GLU A 237 1.54 -12.33 0.32
C GLU A 237 2.32 -11.43 1.28
N LEU A 238 1.68 -10.95 2.34
CA LEU A 238 2.35 -10.17 3.39
C LEU A 238 3.42 -11.03 4.09
N ASP A 239 3.11 -12.29 4.42
CA ASP A 239 4.07 -13.26 4.96
C ASP A 239 5.22 -13.55 4.00
N LYS A 240 4.93 -13.71 2.70
CA LYS A 240 5.98 -13.92 1.68
C LYS A 240 6.92 -12.72 1.60
N ILE A 241 6.37 -11.50 1.64
CA ILE A 241 7.16 -10.27 1.61
C ILE A 241 8.04 -10.19 2.87
N ASN A 242 7.47 -10.45 4.04
CA ASN A 242 8.19 -10.39 5.32
C ASN A 242 9.30 -11.44 5.43
N ARG A 243 9.17 -12.61 4.80
CA ARG A 243 10.25 -13.63 4.73
C ARG A 243 11.34 -13.32 3.72
N SER A 244 11.05 -12.47 2.73
CA SER A 244 11.97 -12.15 1.63
C SER A 244 12.85 -10.92 1.88
N ASN A 245 12.51 -10.13 2.91
CA ASN A 245 13.26 -8.96 3.37
C ASN A 245 14.08 -9.31 4.62
#